data_AF-A0A4Y2LWN1-F1
#
_entry.id   AF-A0A4Y2LWN1-F1
#
_cell.length_a   1.000
_cell.length_b   1.000
_cell.length_c   1.000
_cell.angle_alpha   90.00
_cell.angle_beta   90.00
_cell.angle_gamma   90.00
#
_symmetry.space_group_name_H-M   'P 1'
#
loop_
_entity.id
_entity.type
_entity.pdbx_description
1 polymer ?
#
loop_
_entity_poly.entity_id
_entity_poly.type
_entity_poly.pdbx_seq_one_letter_code
_entity_poly.pdbx_strand_id
1 'polypeptide(L)'
;MQRRILLLVISGYRTISYEAAFAISGFPPIDIFIVHNRDFKIASKTCIANNQDVCLSVFKIPHPSEGSPINLVGYYKNIEDKFPVVCFTDGSKINSKVGLVLVVFQDHQFRMKGECSVFQAELLCITQAVNCIRTNENLSSNFLICSDSLSSLYALNCNSSSNRLIVKTQTNLSFPRAEVYKPSLLFEVI
;
A
#
# COMPACT_ATOMS: atom_id res chain seq x y z
N MET A 1 35.37 -2.05 -14.83
CA MET A 1 34.81 -0.69 -15.06
C MET A 1 34.09 -0.11 -13.84
N GLN A 2 33.15 -0.84 -13.22
CA GLN A 2 32.34 -0.33 -12.10
C GLN A 2 33.13 0.25 -10.92
N ARG A 3 34.18 -0.44 -10.46
CA ARG A 3 35.01 0.02 -9.33
C ARG A 3 35.55 1.44 -9.51
N ARG A 4 35.99 1.80 -10.71
CA ARG A 4 36.51 3.16 -10.97
C ARG A 4 35.43 4.22 -10.78
N ILE A 5 34.20 3.93 -11.23
CA ILE A 5 33.04 4.81 -11.05
C ILE A 5 32.69 4.94 -9.56
N LEU A 6 32.67 3.81 -8.84
CA LEU A 6 32.38 3.79 -7.40
C LEU A 6 33.40 4.58 -6.58
N LEU A 7 34.69 4.48 -6.91
CA LEU A 7 35.73 5.29 -6.27
C LEU A 7 35.52 6.80 -6.49
N LEU A 8 34.96 7.21 -7.64
CA LEU A 8 34.60 8.62 -7.87
C LEU A 8 33.38 9.04 -7.04
N VAL A 9 32.36 8.18 -6.94
CA VAL A 9 31.14 8.45 -6.16
C VAL A 9 31.45 8.61 -4.67
N ILE A 10 32.27 7.74 -4.11
CA ILE A 10 32.63 7.77 -2.67
C ILE A 10 33.86 8.66 -2.38
N SER A 11 34.42 9.33 -3.39
CA SER A 11 35.71 10.05 -3.29
C SER A 11 36.83 9.19 -2.65
N GLY A 12 36.88 7.90 -3.01
CA GLY A 12 37.72 6.90 -2.38
C GLY A 12 39.13 6.81 -2.97
N TYR A 13 40.11 6.44 -2.13
CA TYR A 13 41.48 6.19 -2.59
C TYR A 13 41.57 5.02 -3.56
N ARG A 14 42.55 5.07 -4.46
CA ARG A 14 42.82 4.00 -5.44
C ARG A 14 43.15 2.63 -4.81
N THR A 15 43.48 2.60 -3.51
CA THR A 15 43.81 1.39 -2.74
C THR A 15 42.60 0.63 -2.23
N ILE A 16 41.40 1.22 -2.24
CA ILE A 16 40.18 0.55 -1.75
C ILE A 16 39.85 -0.65 -2.63
N SER A 17 39.60 -1.82 -2.02
CA SER A 17 39.30 -3.05 -2.76
C SER A 17 37.97 -2.97 -3.53
N TYR A 18 37.73 -3.94 -4.42
CA TYR A 18 36.50 -3.98 -5.21
C TYR A 18 35.26 -4.11 -4.32
N GLU A 19 35.30 -5.04 -3.37
CA GLU A 19 34.23 -5.38 -2.45
C GLU A 19 33.95 -4.22 -1.48
N ALA A 20 35.01 -3.60 -0.94
CA ALA A 20 34.89 -2.46 -0.04
C ALA A 20 34.24 -1.25 -0.72
N ALA A 21 34.51 -1.01 -2.00
CA ALA A 21 33.88 0.08 -2.74
C ALA A 21 32.36 -0.08 -2.85
N PHE A 22 31.84 -1.30 -3.05
CA PHE A 22 30.39 -1.54 -3.05
C PHE A 22 29.80 -1.40 -1.65
N ALA A 23 30.43 -1.98 -0.63
CA ALA A 23 29.97 -1.89 0.75
C ALA A 23 29.84 -0.43 1.23
N ILE A 24 30.83 0.41 0.92
CA ILE A 24 30.83 1.83 1.33
C ILE A 24 29.83 2.65 0.51
N SER A 25 29.69 2.37 -0.79
CA SER A 25 28.81 3.16 -1.67
C SER A 25 27.32 2.82 -1.53
N GLY A 26 26.98 1.67 -0.95
CA GLY A 26 25.62 1.15 -0.87
C GLY A 26 25.05 0.65 -2.21
N PHE A 27 25.85 0.65 -3.28
CA PHE A 27 25.43 0.06 -4.56
C PHE A 27 25.79 -1.43 -4.61
N PRO A 28 24.98 -2.28 -5.27
CA PRO A 28 25.36 -3.65 -5.60
C PRO A 28 26.17 -3.73 -6.92
N PRO A 29 26.96 -4.80 -7.13
CA PRO A 29 27.50 -5.18 -8.44
C PRO A 29 26.41 -5.28 -9.52
N ILE A 30 26.73 -4.97 -10.78
CA ILE A 30 25.70 -4.75 -11.82
C ILE A 30 25.09 -6.06 -12.29
N ASP A 31 25.89 -7.11 -12.35
CA ASP A 31 25.48 -8.47 -12.59
C ASP A 31 24.46 -8.91 -11.54
N ILE A 32 24.75 -8.68 -10.25
CA ILE A 32 23.82 -8.97 -9.15
C ILE A 32 22.56 -8.14 -9.27
N PHE A 33 22.68 -6.84 -9.57
CA PHE A 33 21.54 -5.95 -9.76
C PHE A 33 20.65 -6.40 -10.94
N ILE A 34 21.23 -6.82 -12.06
CA ILE A 34 20.49 -7.28 -13.23
C ILE A 34 19.73 -8.57 -12.90
N VAL A 35 20.39 -9.54 -12.27
CA VAL A 35 19.74 -10.80 -11.85
C VAL A 35 18.59 -10.50 -10.89
N HIS A 36 18.84 -9.70 -9.85
CA HIS A 36 17.81 -9.31 -8.90
C HIS A 36 16.63 -8.61 -9.57
N ASN A 37 16.88 -7.66 -10.48
CA ASN A 37 15.81 -6.98 -11.21
C ASN A 37 15.05 -7.89 -12.16
N ARG A 38 15.72 -8.87 -12.77
CA ARG A 38 15.09 -9.89 -13.62
C ARG A 38 14.14 -10.74 -12.79
N ASP A 39 14.63 -11.27 -11.67
CA ASP A 39 13.86 -12.12 -10.77
C ASP A 39 12.70 -11.35 -10.16
N PHE A 40 12.95 -10.11 -9.72
CA PHE A 40 11.90 -9.19 -9.26
C PHE A 40 10.88 -8.91 -10.36
N LYS A 41 11.28 -8.75 -11.63
CA LYS A 41 10.36 -8.54 -12.77
C LYS A 41 9.55 -9.80 -13.10
N ILE A 42 10.11 -10.98 -12.93
CA ILE A 42 9.40 -12.27 -13.12
C ILE A 42 8.42 -12.49 -11.98
N ALA A 43 8.87 -12.31 -10.74
CA ALA A 43 8.05 -12.40 -9.54
C ALA A 43 6.91 -11.38 -9.59
N SER A 44 7.20 -10.09 -9.83
CA SER A 44 6.17 -9.05 -9.96
C SER A 44 5.14 -9.36 -11.06
N LYS A 45 5.53 -9.91 -12.22
CA LYS A 45 4.57 -10.35 -13.24
C LYS A 45 3.64 -11.48 -12.75
N THR A 46 4.16 -12.43 -11.98
CA THR A 46 3.36 -13.51 -11.36
C THR A 46 2.51 -12.99 -10.19
N CYS A 47 2.98 -11.99 -9.45
CA CYS A 47 2.27 -11.31 -8.37
C CYS A 47 1.14 -10.39 -8.88
N ILE A 48 1.35 -9.70 -10.02
CA ILE A 48 0.35 -8.85 -10.69
C ILE A 48 -0.90 -9.65 -11.08
N ALA A 49 -0.72 -10.90 -11.52
CA ALA A 49 -1.82 -11.80 -11.84
C ALA A 49 -2.63 -12.24 -10.59
N ASN A 50 -2.02 -12.14 -9.40
CA ASN A 50 -2.56 -12.66 -8.14
C ASN A 50 -3.01 -11.56 -7.14
N ASN A 51 -3.20 -10.31 -7.59
CA ASN A 51 -3.58 -9.17 -6.75
C ASN A 51 -2.64 -8.90 -5.54
N GLN A 52 -1.37 -9.29 -5.64
CA GLN A 52 -0.39 -9.01 -4.59
C GLN A 52 0.13 -7.57 -4.65
N ASP A 53 0.65 -7.13 -3.50
CA ASP A 53 1.16 -5.79 -3.28
C ASP A 53 2.49 -5.56 -4.02
N VAL A 54 2.41 -4.95 -5.20
CA VAL A 54 3.53 -4.74 -6.13
C VAL A 54 3.62 -3.26 -6.48
N CYS A 55 4.83 -2.75 -6.65
CA CYS A 55 5.06 -1.39 -7.14
C CYS A 55 4.54 -1.24 -8.59
N LEU A 56 3.74 -0.20 -8.85
CA LEU A 56 3.31 0.15 -10.20
C LEU A 56 4.51 0.60 -11.03
N SER A 57 4.45 0.29 -12.33
CA SER A 57 5.37 0.89 -13.31
C SER A 57 5.24 2.41 -13.24
N VAL A 58 6.36 3.13 -13.36
CA VAL A 58 6.41 4.60 -13.28
C VAL A 58 5.40 5.27 -14.23
N PHE A 59 5.19 4.71 -15.41
CA PHE A 59 4.21 5.20 -16.40
C PHE A 59 2.74 5.06 -15.99
N LYS A 60 2.45 4.32 -14.91
CA LYS A 60 1.10 4.06 -14.40
C LYS A 60 0.86 4.70 -13.03
N ILE A 61 1.86 5.39 -12.49
CA ILE A 61 1.71 6.14 -11.24
C ILE A 61 0.94 7.43 -11.60
N PRO A 62 -0.22 7.68 -10.99
CA PRO A 62 -0.96 8.92 -11.22
C PRO A 62 -0.14 10.13 -10.76
N HIS A 63 -0.41 11.29 -11.36
CA HIS A 63 0.31 12.50 -10.96
C HIS A 63 -0.06 12.85 -9.50
N PRO A 64 0.87 13.30 -8.63
CA PRO A 64 0.56 13.57 -7.23
C PRO A 64 -0.58 14.59 -7.00
N SER A 65 -0.82 15.48 -7.98
CA SER A 65 -1.95 16.43 -7.94
C SER A 65 -3.30 15.82 -8.31
N GLU A 66 -3.32 14.62 -8.92
CA GLU A 66 -4.55 13.87 -9.23
C GLU A 66 -5.01 13.03 -8.04
N GLY A 67 -4.14 12.82 -7.06
CA GLY A 67 -4.50 12.15 -5.81
C GLY A 67 -5.40 13.04 -4.96
N SER A 68 -6.61 12.57 -4.64
CA SER A 68 -7.45 13.22 -3.64
C SER A 68 -6.89 12.90 -2.24
N PRO A 69 -6.61 13.92 -1.40
CA PRO A 69 -6.18 13.66 -0.03
C PRO A 69 -7.31 12.93 0.71
N ILE A 70 -6.95 11.83 1.38
CA ILE A 70 -7.86 11.07 2.20
C ILE A 70 -8.04 11.80 3.52
N ASN A 71 -9.29 11.93 3.99
CA ASN A 71 -9.54 12.56 5.27
C ASN A 71 -9.28 11.56 6.40
N LEU A 72 -8.16 11.73 7.09
CA LEU A 72 -7.80 10.95 8.26
C LEU A 72 -8.33 11.62 9.52
N VAL A 73 -9.20 10.92 10.23
CA VAL A 73 -9.86 11.41 11.45
C VAL A 73 -9.46 10.51 12.63
N GLY A 74 -9.41 11.06 13.84
CA GLY A 74 -9.21 10.25 15.05
C GLY A 74 -10.48 9.63 15.57
N TYR A 75 -10.38 8.44 16.16
CA TYR A 75 -11.54 7.78 16.79
C TYR A 75 -11.97 8.55 18.03
N TYR A 76 -13.25 8.92 18.07
CA TYR A 76 -13.91 9.46 19.25
C TYR A 76 -15.31 8.87 19.35
N LYS A 77 -15.83 8.87 20.59
CA LYS A 77 -17.12 8.26 20.90
C LYS A 77 -18.25 8.82 20.01
N ASN A 78 -19.06 7.93 19.45
CA ASN A 78 -20.22 8.23 18.60
C ASN A 78 -19.89 8.89 17.24
N ILE A 79 -18.66 8.77 16.73
CA ILE A 79 -18.37 9.21 15.36
C ILE A 79 -19.14 8.38 14.32
N GLU A 80 -19.36 7.10 14.60
CA GLU A 80 -20.08 6.15 13.77
C GLU A 80 -21.49 6.63 13.43
N ASP A 81 -22.18 7.27 14.38
CA ASP A 81 -23.54 7.81 14.22
C ASP A 81 -23.63 8.91 13.14
N LYS A 82 -22.49 9.51 12.76
CA LYS A 82 -22.42 10.55 11.73
C LYS A 82 -22.34 10.00 10.31
N PHE A 83 -22.14 8.69 10.16
CA PHE A 83 -21.95 8.05 8.87
C PHE A 83 -23.02 6.98 8.63
N PRO A 84 -23.68 6.97 7.46
CA PRO A 84 -24.71 5.98 7.15
C PRO A 84 -24.13 4.58 6.90
N VAL A 85 -22.82 4.49 6.65
CA VAL A 85 -22.09 3.25 6.40
C VAL A 85 -20.80 3.29 7.22
N VAL A 86 -20.61 2.31 8.09
CA VAL A 86 -19.40 2.13 8.89
C VAL A 86 -18.82 0.76 8.57
N CYS A 87 -17.52 0.69 8.35
CA CYS A 87 -16.81 -0.54 8.01
C CYS A 87 -15.62 -0.73 8.93
N PHE A 88 -15.45 -1.94 9.44
CA PHE A 88 -14.27 -2.30 10.22
C PHE A 88 -13.39 -3.22 9.40
N THR A 89 -12.08 -2.95 9.42
CA THR A 89 -11.08 -3.74 8.72
C THR A 89 -10.05 -4.24 9.71
N ASP A 90 -9.72 -5.53 9.62
CA ASP A 90 -8.64 -6.16 10.37
C ASP A 90 -7.86 -7.11 9.44
N GLY A 91 -6.53 -6.99 9.43
CA GLY A 91 -5.60 -7.82 8.68
C GLY A 91 -4.66 -8.56 9.62
N SER A 92 -4.97 -9.81 9.93
CA SER A 92 -4.19 -10.61 10.89
C SER A 92 -3.24 -11.61 10.23
N LYS A 93 -2.14 -11.92 10.93
CA LYS A 93 -1.20 -12.99 10.54
C LYS A 93 -0.87 -13.88 11.75
N ILE A 94 -1.14 -15.18 11.63
CA ILE A 94 -0.82 -16.19 12.65
C ILE A 94 -0.18 -17.40 11.96
N ASN A 95 0.99 -17.84 12.44
CA ASN A 95 1.67 -19.07 11.96
C ASN A 95 1.77 -19.17 10.42
N SER A 96 2.25 -18.11 9.77
CA SER A 96 2.34 -18.03 8.30
C SER A 96 1.02 -18.22 7.57
N LYS A 97 -0.11 -17.97 8.24
CA LYS A 97 -1.44 -17.84 7.63
C LYS A 97 -1.87 -16.40 7.79
N VAL A 98 -2.37 -15.81 6.70
CA VAL A 98 -2.82 -14.43 6.66
C VAL A 98 -4.32 -14.44 6.41
N GLY A 99 -5.06 -13.81 7.30
CA GLY A 99 -6.49 -13.59 7.20
C GLY A 99 -6.78 -12.10 7.10
N LEU A 100 -7.86 -11.75 6.42
CA LEU A 100 -8.38 -10.40 6.46
C LEU A 100 -9.90 -10.49 6.68
N VAL A 101 -10.40 -9.63 7.55
CA VAL A 101 -11.81 -9.53 7.89
C VAL A 101 -12.30 -8.14 7.56
N LEU A 102 -13.35 -8.11 6.74
CA LEU A 102 -14.08 -6.91 6.39
C LEU A 102 -15.50 -7.03 6.92
N VAL A 103 -15.90 -6.11 7.79
CA VAL A 103 -17.27 -6.02 8.28
C VAL A 103 -17.97 -4.86 7.57
N VAL A 104 -18.79 -5.16 6.56
CA VAL A 104 -19.69 -4.20 5.90
C VAL A 104 -21.10 -4.78 5.92
N PHE A 105 -21.88 -4.48 6.96
CA PHE A 105 -23.24 -5.02 7.22
C PHE A 105 -23.36 -6.58 7.33
N GLN A 106 -22.44 -7.34 6.74
CA GLN A 106 -22.24 -8.79 6.83
C GLN A 106 -20.73 -9.09 6.85
N ASP A 107 -20.36 -10.12 7.60
CA ASP A 107 -18.96 -10.54 7.74
C ASP A 107 -18.43 -11.16 6.44
N HIS A 108 -17.51 -10.45 5.78
CA HIS A 108 -16.79 -10.96 4.63
C HIS A 108 -15.37 -11.32 5.06
N GLN A 109 -15.08 -12.62 5.12
CA GLN A 109 -13.77 -13.14 5.46
C GLN A 109 -13.05 -13.61 4.21
N PHE A 110 -11.83 -13.10 3.98
CA PHE A 110 -11.00 -13.54 2.87
C PHE A 110 -9.67 -14.11 3.38
N ARG A 111 -9.21 -15.17 2.74
CA ARG A 111 -7.93 -15.82 3.07
C ARG A 111 -6.87 -15.41 2.07
N MET A 112 -5.74 -14.89 2.57
CA MET A 112 -4.59 -14.55 1.75
C MET A 112 -3.55 -15.67 1.73
N LYS A 113 -2.59 -15.57 0.80
CA LYS A 113 -1.41 -16.42 0.82
C LYS A 113 -0.58 -16.16 2.08
N GLY A 114 -0.01 -17.22 2.64
CA GLY A 114 0.73 -17.18 3.92
C GLY A 114 1.98 -16.30 3.93
N GLU A 115 2.49 -15.97 2.76
CA GLU A 115 3.68 -15.14 2.54
C GLU A 115 3.42 -13.65 2.74
N CYS A 116 2.15 -13.21 2.77
CA CYS A 116 1.82 -11.79 2.91
C CYS A 116 2.20 -11.23 4.29
N SER A 117 2.56 -9.95 4.35
CA SER A 117 2.80 -9.24 5.63
C SER A 117 1.49 -8.78 6.26
N VAL A 118 1.52 -8.44 7.56
CA VAL A 118 0.39 -7.80 8.26
C VAL A 118 -0.01 -6.51 7.55
N PHE A 119 0.96 -5.65 7.23
CA PHE A 119 0.73 -4.42 6.45
C PHE A 119 0.00 -4.68 5.12
N GLN A 120 0.40 -5.72 4.37
CA GLN A 120 -0.26 -6.08 3.11
C GLN A 120 -1.70 -6.57 3.33
N ALA A 121 -1.94 -7.31 4.41
CA ALA A 121 -3.26 -7.80 4.77
C ALA A 121 -4.20 -6.64 5.10
N GLU A 122 -3.77 -5.77 5.99
CA GLU A 122 -4.46 -4.54 6.41
C GLU A 122 -4.81 -3.65 5.22
N LEU A 123 -3.81 -3.33 4.40
CA LEU A 123 -3.99 -2.46 3.24
C LEU A 123 -4.93 -3.09 2.21
N LEU A 124 -4.85 -4.41 2.00
CA LEU A 124 -5.78 -5.12 1.13
C LEU A 124 -7.20 -5.11 1.69
N CYS A 125 -7.35 -5.24 3.01
CA CYS A 125 -8.62 -5.16 3.73
C CYS A 125 -9.32 -3.81 3.46
N ILE A 126 -8.60 -2.70 3.66
CA ILE A 126 -9.09 -1.36 3.34
C ILE A 126 -9.42 -1.24 1.84
N THR A 127 -8.54 -1.74 0.97
CA THR A 127 -8.77 -1.72 -0.48
C THR A 127 -10.06 -2.45 -0.86
N GLN A 128 -10.34 -3.59 -0.22
CA GLN A 128 -11.55 -4.38 -0.46
C GLN A 128 -12.78 -3.68 0.11
N ALA A 129 -12.72 -3.08 1.30
CA ALA A 129 -13.79 -2.27 1.87
C ALA A 129 -14.26 -1.20 0.88
N VAL A 130 -13.32 -0.40 0.37
CA VAL A 130 -13.59 0.65 -0.61
C VAL A 130 -14.18 0.07 -1.90
N ASN A 131 -13.66 -1.06 -2.38
CA ASN A 131 -14.21 -1.71 -3.57
C ASN A 131 -15.65 -2.20 -3.36
N CYS A 132 -15.94 -2.85 -2.22
CA CYS A 132 -17.26 -3.36 -1.87
C CYS A 132 -18.29 -2.22 -1.80
N ILE A 133 -17.94 -1.11 -1.14
CA ILE A 133 -18.79 0.08 -1.07
C ILE A 133 -19.03 0.65 -2.47
N ARG A 134 -17.97 0.77 -3.29
CA ARG A 134 -18.05 1.29 -4.66
C ARG A 134 -18.95 0.44 -5.56
N THR A 135 -18.86 -0.89 -5.48
CA THR A 135 -19.63 -1.81 -6.32
C THR A 135 -21.09 -1.91 -5.90
N ASN A 136 -21.42 -1.57 -4.65
CA ASN A 136 -22.80 -1.53 -4.18
C ASN A 136 -23.42 -0.17 -4.49
N GLU A 137 -24.33 -0.12 -5.46
CA GLU A 137 -25.05 1.11 -5.83
C GLU A 137 -25.98 1.61 -4.72
N ASN A 138 -26.39 0.72 -3.82
CA ASN A 138 -27.29 1.02 -2.70
C ASN A 138 -26.58 1.68 -1.50
N LEU A 139 -25.24 1.70 -1.47
CA LEU A 139 -24.48 2.27 -0.36
C LEU A 139 -24.19 3.75 -0.60
N SER A 140 -24.27 4.54 0.48
CA SER A 140 -24.02 5.98 0.44
C SER A 140 -22.60 6.30 -0.03
N SER A 141 -22.44 7.44 -0.71
CA SER A 141 -21.12 8.02 -1.02
C SER A 141 -20.39 8.50 0.24
N ASN A 142 -21.11 8.71 1.34
CA ASN A 142 -20.55 9.05 2.64
C ASN A 142 -20.41 7.79 3.49
N PHE A 143 -19.18 7.42 3.84
CA PHE A 143 -18.89 6.23 4.64
C PHE A 143 -17.65 6.44 5.52
N LEU A 144 -17.57 5.62 6.56
CA LEU A 144 -16.47 5.56 7.51
C LEU A 144 -15.80 4.19 7.43
N ILE A 145 -14.47 4.15 7.31
CA ILE A 145 -13.69 2.91 7.48
C ILE A 145 -12.80 3.08 8.71
N CYS A 146 -12.94 2.16 9.66
CA CYS A 146 -12.16 2.06 10.88
C CYS A 146 -11.07 1.00 10.68
N SER A 147 -9.81 1.41 10.87
CA SER A 147 -8.64 0.53 10.86
C SER A 147 -7.72 0.90 12.02
N ASP A 148 -7.19 -0.11 12.70
CA ASP A 148 -6.17 0.03 13.74
C ASP A 148 -4.74 0.09 13.15
N SER A 149 -4.57 -0.20 11.86
CA SER A 149 -3.27 -0.12 11.18
C SER A 149 -2.90 1.32 10.81
N LEU A 150 -2.26 2.01 11.77
CA LEU A 150 -1.62 3.31 11.52
C LEU A 150 -0.68 3.28 10.31
N SER A 151 0.04 2.18 10.13
CA SER A 151 0.96 2.01 8.99
C SER A 151 0.24 2.06 7.64
N SER A 152 -0.90 1.38 7.50
CA SER A 152 -1.72 1.40 6.29
C SER A 152 -2.33 2.78 6.06
N LEU A 153 -2.84 3.42 7.12
CA LEU A 153 -3.43 4.75 7.07
C LEU A 153 -2.43 5.83 6.63
N TYR A 154 -1.22 5.86 7.22
CA TYR A 154 -0.18 6.79 6.80
C TYR A 154 0.28 6.54 5.36
N ALA A 155 0.36 5.27 4.95
CA ALA A 155 0.74 4.94 3.59
C ALA A 155 -0.32 5.40 2.57
N LEU A 156 -1.61 5.28 2.93
CA LEU A 156 -2.73 5.79 2.13
C LEU A 156 -2.78 7.32 2.05
N ASN A 157 -2.29 8.03 3.08
CA ASN A 157 -2.15 9.49 3.05
C ASN A 157 -1.01 9.98 2.14
N CYS A 158 -0.16 9.08 1.64
CA CYS A 158 0.96 9.42 0.77
C CYS A 158 0.53 9.46 -0.70
N ASN A 159 0.33 10.66 -1.25
CA ASN A 159 -0.06 10.86 -2.66
C ASN A 159 1.04 10.53 -3.69
N SER A 160 2.29 10.34 -3.25
CA SER A 160 3.42 9.98 -4.13
C SER A 160 3.75 8.49 -4.10
N SER A 161 2.93 7.67 -3.44
CA SER A 161 3.16 6.23 -3.34
C SER A 161 3.04 5.56 -4.71
N SER A 162 4.02 4.72 -5.03
CA SER A 162 4.01 3.85 -6.21
C SER A 162 3.39 2.48 -5.94
N ASN A 163 3.02 2.20 -4.70
CA ASN A 163 2.43 0.93 -4.30
C ASN A 163 1.05 0.75 -4.97
N ARG A 164 0.83 -0.39 -5.63
CA ARG A 164 -0.40 -0.66 -6.38
C ARG A 164 -1.66 -0.67 -5.52
N LEU A 165 -1.62 -1.23 -4.31
CA LEU A 165 -2.80 -1.26 -3.43
C LEU A 165 -3.15 0.15 -2.95
N ILE A 166 -2.13 0.95 -2.61
CA ILE A 166 -2.31 2.36 -2.21
C ILE A 166 -2.93 3.16 -3.35
N VAL A 167 -2.32 3.13 -4.53
CA VAL A 167 -2.81 3.85 -5.71
C VAL A 167 -4.22 3.39 -6.08
N LYS A 168 -4.48 2.08 -6.11
CA LYS A 168 -5.82 1.54 -6.41
C LYS A 168 -6.87 2.04 -5.42
N THR A 169 -6.54 2.07 -4.12
CA THR A 169 -7.43 2.55 -3.07
C THR A 169 -7.71 4.04 -3.24
N GLN A 170 -6.66 4.85 -3.43
CA GLN A 170 -6.78 6.29 -3.67
C GLN A 170 -7.63 6.59 -4.91
N THR A 171 -7.40 5.90 -6.03
CA THR A 171 -8.20 6.07 -7.27
C THR A 171 -9.67 5.67 -7.07
N ASN A 172 -9.94 4.65 -6.27
CA ASN A 172 -11.31 4.26 -5.97
C ASN A 172 -12.02 5.27 -5.05
N LEU A 173 -11.27 5.93 -4.16
CA LEU A 173 -11.79 6.98 -3.27
C LEU A 173 -12.01 8.31 -4.00
N SER A 174 -11.22 8.61 -5.03
CA SER A 174 -11.29 9.88 -5.77
C SER A 174 -12.43 9.95 -6.79
N PHE A 175 -13.13 8.84 -7.05
CA PHE A 175 -14.19 8.79 -8.06
C PHE A 175 -15.44 9.58 -7.61
N PRO A 176 -15.90 10.59 -8.37
CA PRO A 176 -17.03 11.41 -7.97
C PRO A 176 -18.36 10.66 -8.19
N ARG A 177 -19.03 10.27 -7.12
CA ARG A 177 -20.50 10.16 -7.08
C ARG A 177 -21.02 11.45 -6.43
N ALA A 178 -21.77 12.24 -7.20
CA ALA A 178 -22.45 13.49 -6.85
C ALA A 178 -22.25 14.03 -5.41
N GLU A 179 -21.51 15.15 -5.35
CA GLU A 179 -21.39 16.21 -4.33
C GLU A 179 -21.48 15.95 -2.80
N VAL A 180 -20.56 16.67 -2.13
CA VAL A 180 -20.49 17.15 -0.73
C VAL A 180 -19.61 16.38 0.26
N TYR A 181 -19.49 15.05 0.23
CA TYR A 181 -18.74 14.34 1.29
C TYR A 181 -17.59 13.48 0.79
N LYS A 182 -16.38 13.74 1.32
CA LYS A 182 -15.19 12.91 1.09
C LYS A 182 -15.22 11.72 2.05
N PRO A 183 -14.90 10.50 1.58
CA PRO A 183 -14.78 9.34 2.46
C PRO A 183 -13.72 9.61 3.53
N SER A 184 -14.07 9.27 4.77
CA SER A 184 -13.19 9.45 5.93
C SER A 184 -12.63 8.11 6.36
N LEU A 185 -11.30 8.03 6.50
CA LEU A 185 -10.61 6.92 7.13
C LEU A 185 -10.28 7.30 8.56
N LEU A 186 -10.36 6.35 9.47
CA LEU A 186 -10.27 6.66 10.88
C LEU A 186 -9.29 5.72 11.59
N PHE A 187 -8.48 6.31 12.49
CA PHE A 187 -7.45 5.61 13.28
C PHE A 187 -7.92 5.31 14.71
N GLU A 188 -7.66 4.09 15.19
CA GLU A 188 -7.76 3.73 16.60
C GLU A 188 -6.36 3.74 17.24
N VAL A 189 -6.20 4.48 18.35
CA VAL A 189 -5.02 4.40 19.23
C VAL A 189 -5.52 3.90 20.58
N ILE A 190 -5.18 2.66 20.91
CA ILE A 190 -5.29 2.11 22.26
C ILE A 190 -3.94 2.29 22.96
#